data_AF-A0A412I498-F1
#
_entry.id   AF-A0A412I498-F1
#
_cell.length_a   1.000
_cell.length_b   1.000
_cell.length_c   1.000
_cell.angle_alpha   90.00
_cell.angle_beta   90.00
_cell.angle_gamma   90.00
#
_symmetry.space_group_name_H-M   'P 1'
#
loop_
_entity.id
_entity.type
_entity.pdbx_description
1 polymer ?
#
loop_
_entity_poly.entity_id
_entity_poly.type
_entity_poly.pdbx_seq_one_letter_code
_entity_poly.pdbx_strand_id
1 'polypeptide(L)'
;MEELLGLAMGCIGMNLDDFRRCTPAEFSVIYRFWLQHDERNVQNDWEQTRFLACCMLQPYSKKKLSPTDVCRFSWERKREQEAKKEVSTKERFEEIAKKWG
;
A
#
# COMPACT_ATOMS: atom_id res chain seq x y z
N MET A 1 11.40 -16.02 -18.58
CA MET A 1 12.53 -15.08 -18.65
C MET A 1 12.13 -13.80 -19.38
N GLU A 2 11.52 -13.87 -20.57
CA GLU A 2 11.07 -12.69 -21.32
C GLU A 2 10.04 -11.83 -20.56
N GLU A 3 9.11 -12.44 -19.84
CA GLU A 3 8.13 -11.72 -19.01
C GLU A 3 8.79 -10.92 -17.86
N LEU A 4 9.75 -11.54 -17.17
CA LEU A 4 10.50 -10.87 -16.09
C LEU A 4 11.35 -9.73 -16.61
N LEU A 5 11.91 -9.90 -17.82
CA LEU A 5 12.64 -8.84 -18.50
C LEU A 5 11.72 -7.67 -18.89
N GLY A 6 10.54 -7.97 -19.43
CA GLY A 6 9.53 -6.97 -19.77
C GLY A 6 9.05 -6.19 -18.54
N LEU A 7 8.80 -6.88 -17.43
CA LEU A 7 8.47 -6.25 -16.16
C LEU A 7 9.62 -5.36 -15.64
N ALA A 8 10.85 -5.87 -15.66
CA ALA A 8 12.03 -5.15 -15.19
C ALA A 8 12.25 -3.85 -15.97
N MET A 9 12.27 -3.93 -17.30
CA MET A 9 12.61 -2.79 -18.15
C MET A 9 11.44 -1.86 -18.39
N GLY A 10 10.24 -2.41 -18.61
CA GLY A 10 9.05 -1.65 -18.98
C GLY A 10 8.33 -1.01 -17.80
N CYS A 11 8.27 -1.70 -16.66
CA CYS A 11 7.50 -1.23 -15.50
C CYS A 11 8.41 -0.69 -14.39
N ILE A 12 9.46 -1.45 -14.04
CA ILE A 12 10.38 -1.05 -12.96
C ILE A 12 11.36 0.03 -13.43
N GLY A 13 11.68 0.07 -14.74
CA GLY A 13 12.66 0.99 -15.31
C GLY A 13 14.11 0.56 -15.08
N MET A 14 14.35 -0.73 -14.79
CA MET A 14 15.67 -1.31 -14.69
C MET A 14 16.30 -1.49 -16.08
N ASN A 15 17.60 -1.22 -16.24
CA ASN A 15 18.26 -1.50 -17.51
C ASN A 15 18.56 -2.99 -17.70
N LEU A 16 18.87 -3.38 -18.94
CA LEU A 16 19.09 -4.78 -19.33
C LEU A 16 20.28 -5.43 -18.60
N ASP A 17 21.36 -4.68 -18.39
CA ASP A 17 22.58 -5.21 -17.80
C ASP A 17 22.41 -5.43 -16.29
N ASP A 18 21.75 -4.52 -15.58
CA ASP A 18 21.41 -4.67 -14.16
C ASP A 18 20.46 -5.85 -13.95
N PHE A 19 19.48 -6.04 -14.84
CA PHE A 19 18.59 -7.21 -14.77
C PHE A 19 19.34 -8.53 -14.97
N ARG A 20 20.24 -8.59 -15.96
CA ARG A 20 21.04 -9.80 -16.24
C ARG A 20 22.04 -10.12 -15.14
N ARG A 21 22.50 -9.11 -14.40
CA ARG A 21 23.45 -9.25 -13.29
C ARG A 21 22.76 -9.47 -11.94
N CYS A 22 21.48 -9.13 -11.82
CA CYS A 22 20.69 -9.43 -10.62
C CYS A 22 20.52 -10.93 -10.43
N THR A 23 20.73 -11.38 -9.20
CA THR A 23 20.26 -12.70 -8.77
C THR A 23 18.74 -12.71 -8.67
N PRO A 24 18.08 -13.88 -8.79
CA PRO A 24 16.64 -13.99 -8.59
C PRO A 24 16.18 -13.46 -7.22
N ALA A 25 16.99 -13.62 -6.18
CA ALA A 25 16.69 -13.10 -4.84
C ALA A 25 16.68 -11.57 -4.81
N GLU A 26 17.69 -10.92 -5.40
CA GLU A 26 17.74 -9.45 -5.51
C GLU A 26 16.57 -8.93 -6.34
N PHE A 27 16.29 -9.56 -7.48
CA PHE A 27 15.16 -9.17 -8.31
C PHE A 27 13.83 -9.31 -7.56
N SER A 28 13.64 -10.36 -6.77
CA SER A 28 12.42 -10.55 -5.96
C SER A 28 12.22 -9.42 -4.93
N VAL A 29 13.31 -8.93 -4.34
CA VAL A 29 13.28 -7.82 -3.38
C VAL A 29 12.94 -6.52 -4.09
N ILE A 30 13.60 -6.24 -5.22
CA ILE A 30 13.33 -5.06 -6.05
C ILE A 30 11.88 -5.03 -6.50
N TYR A 31 11.38 -6.13 -7.05
CA TYR A 31 9.99 -6.26 -7.48
C TYR A 31 9.01 -6.00 -6.32
N ARG A 32 9.26 -6.56 -5.13
CA ARG A 32 8.42 -6.33 -3.95
C ARG A 32 8.38 -4.85 -3.55
N PHE A 33 9.52 -4.17 -3.55
CA PHE A 33 9.56 -2.73 -3.23
C PHE A 33 8.89 -1.88 -4.31
N TRP A 34 9.09 -2.21 -5.59
CA TRP A 34 8.42 -1.56 -6.69
C TRP A 34 6.90 -1.72 -6.59
N LEU A 35 6.39 -2.94 -6.37
CA LEU A 35 4.95 -3.20 -6.24
C LEU A 35 4.34 -2.41 -5.08
N GLN A 36 5.02 -2.37 -3.93
CA GLN A 36 4.57 -1.55 -2.79
C GLN A 36 4.57 -0.05 -3.09
N HIS A 37 5.53 0.43 -3.89
CA HIS A 37 5.59 1.83 -4.30
C HIS A 37 4.48 2.17 -5.30
N ASP A 38 4.28 1.31 -6.30
CA ASP A 38 3.24 1.46 -7.32
C ASP A 38 1.84 1.46 -6.70
N GLU A 39 1.54 0.50 -5.81
CA GLU A 39 0.29 0.47 -5.05
C GLU A 39 0.05 1.77 -4.27
N ARG A 40 1.10 2.37 -3.68
CA ARG A 40 0.99 3.64 -2.96
C ARG A 40 0.74 4.81 -3.90
N ASN A 41 1.37 4.84 -5.07
CA ASN A 41 1.16 5.88 -6.07
C ASN A 41 -0.29 5.84 -6.57
N VAL A 42 -0.78 4.65 -6.94
CA VAL A 42 -2.17 4.47 -7.35
C VAL A 42 -3.13 4.91 -6.25
N GLN A 43 -2.89 4.50 -4.99
CA GLN A 43 -3.70 4.96 -3.86
C GLN A 43 -3.67 6.49 -3.73
N ASN A 44 -2.50 7.11 -3.81
CA ASN A 44 -2.35 8.57 -3.71
C ASN A 44 -3.10 9.30 -4.82
N ASP A 45 -3.02 8.83 -6.06
CA ASP A 45 -3.73 9.43 -7.20
C ASP A 45 -5.24 9.39 -6.99
N TRP A 46 -5.76 8.26 -6.51
CA TRP A 46 -7.17 8.13 -6.16
C TRP A 46 -7.58 9.02 -4.98
N GLU A 47 -6.73 9.16 -3.97
CA GLU A 47 -6.98 10.04 -2.83
C GLU A 47 -6.99 11.52 -3.24
N GLN A 48 -6.03 11.96 -4.06
CA GLN A 48 -5.99 13.31 -4.61
C GLN A 48 -7.23 13.60 -5.47
N THR A 49 -7.59 12.66 -6.34
CA THR A 49 -8.78 12.77 -7.19
C THR A 49 -10.06 12.86 -6.34
N ARG A 50 -10.18 12.03 -5.31
CA ARG A 50 -11.31 12.03 -4.38
C ARG A 50 -11.41 13.35 -3.60
N PHE A 51 -10.28 13.90 -3.17
CA PHE A 51 -10.22 15.20 -2.51
C PHE A 51 -10.72 16.32 -3.44
N LEU A 52 -10.22 16.37 -4.68
CA LEU A 52 -10.68 17.35 -5.67
C LEU A 52 -12.18 17.22 -5.96
N ALA A 53 -12.67 15.99 -6.14
CA ALA A 53 -14.09 15.72 -6.32
C ALA A 53 -14.92 16.20 -5.11
N CYS A 54 -14.44 15.95 -3.88
CA CYS A 54 -15.09 16.46 -2.67
C CYS A 54 -15.17 17.99 -2.67
N CYS A 55 -14.10 18.69 -3.04
CA CYS A 55 -14.08 20.15 -3.16
C CYS A 55 -15.06 20.65 -4.23
N MET A 56 -15.14 19.98 -5.38
CA MET A 56 -16.05 20.34 -6.47
C MET A 56 -17.52 20.12 -6.12
N LEU A 57 -17.82 19.07 -5.33
CA LEU A 57 -19.18 18.72 -4.92
C LEU A 57 -19.66 19.51 -3.70
N GLN A 58 -18.75 19.98 -2.84
CA GLN A 58 -19.10 20.65 -1.59
C GLN A 58 -20.08 21.82 -1.75
N PRO A 59 -19.99 22.71 -2.75
CA PRO A 59 -20.93 23.82 -2.92
C PRO A 59 -22.37 23.38 -3.20
N TYR A 60 -22.57 22.17 -3.74
CA TYR A 60 -23.88 21.63 -4.08
C TYR A 60 -24.47 20.73 -2.99
N SER A 61 -23.70 20.47 -1.93
CA SER A 61 -24.14 19.68 -0.79
C SER A 61 -24.64 20.57 0.35
N LYS A 62 -25.81 20.23 0.90
CA LYS A 62 -26.33 20.85 2.13
C LYS A 62 -25.53 20.47 3.38
N LYS A 63 -24.75 19.39 3.31
CA LYS A 63 -23.91 18.88 4.41
C LYS A 63 -22.44 19.05 4.08
N LYS A 64 -21.60 19.18 5.11
CA LYS A 64 -20.15 19.05 4.95
C LYS A 64 -19.84 17.62 4.48
N LEU A 65 -19.26 17.50 3.30
CA LEU A 65 -18.84 16.22 2.75
C LEU A 65 -17.48 15.85 3.34
N SER A 66 -17.32 14.58 3.66
CA SER A 66 -16.03 13.96 3.87
C SER A 66 -15.59 13.22 2.58
N PRO A 67 -14.29 13.01 2.35
CA PRO A 67 -13.83 12.26 1.18
C PRO A 67 -14.49 10.88 1.04
N THR A 68 -14.76 10.20 2.16
CA THR A 68 -15.41 8.87 2.17
C THR A 68 -16.91 8.90 1.86
N ASP A 69 -17.55 10.08 1.80
CA ASP A 69 -18.90 10.26 1.27
C ASP A 69 -18.91 10.27 -0.27
N VAL A 70 -17.77 10.61 -0.90
CA VAL A 70 -17.63 10.63 -2.37
C VAL A 70 -17.30 9.23 -2.89
N CYS A 71 -16.30 8.57 -2.32
CA CYS A 71 -15.89 7.23 -2.69
C CYS A 71 -15.22 6.54 -1.51
N ARG A 72 -15.46 5.23 -1.33
CA ARG A 72 -14.80 4.42 -0.29
C ARG A 72 -13.88 3.42 -0.95
N PHE A 73 -12.66 3.32 -0.45
CA PHE A 73 -11.65 2.44 -1.02
C PHE A 73 -11.41 1.22 -0.16
N SER A 74 -11.06 0.10 -0.80
CA SER A 74 -10.85 -1.18 -0.11
C SER A 74 -9.68 -1.15 0.89
N TRP A 75 -8.67 -0.33 0.63
CA TRP A 75 -7.50 -0.17 1.50
C TRP A 75 -7.78 0.57 2.81
N GLU A 76 -8.86 1.35 2.90
CA GLU A 76 -9.26 2.02 4.14
C GLU A 76 -9.70 0.98 5.19
N ARG A 77 -10.49 -0.01 4.76
CA ARG A 77 -10.91 -1.13 5.61
C ARG A 77 -9.72 -1.96 6.10
N LYS A 78 -8.70 -2.14 5.25
CA LYS A 78 -7.46 -2.85 5.62
C LYS A 78 -6.72 -2.09 6.73
N ARG A 79 -6.57 -0.77 6.62
CA ARG A 79 -5.95 0.08 7.66
C ARG A 79 -6.73 0.04 8.97
N GLU A 80 -8.06 0.07 8.92
CA GLU A 80 -8.90 -0.07 10.13
C GLU A 80 -8.72 -1.43 10.81
N GLN A 81 -8.61 -2.51 10.05
CA GLN A 81 -8.36 -3.85 10.59
C GLN A 81 -6.95 -3.99 11.17
N GLU A 82 -5.95 -3.39 10.54
CA GLU A 82 -4.57 -3.34 11.06
C GLU A 82 -4.48 -2.50 12.34
N ALA A 83 -5.17 -1.35 12.40
CA ALA A 83 -5.24 -0.52 13.60
C ALA A 83 -5.95 -1.21 14.78
N LYS A 84 -6.93 -2.08 14.49
CA LYS A 84 -7.63 -2.90 15.49
C LYS A 84 -6.80 -4.10 15.97
N LYS A 85 -5.71 -4.47 15.29
CA LYS A 85 -4.74 -5.42 15.85
C LYS A 85 -3.95 -4.65 16.91
N GLU A 86 -4.50 -4.60 18.11
CA GLU A 86 -3.87 -3.99 19.28
C GLU A 86 -2.43 -4.51 19.47
N VAL A 87 -1.54 -3.60 19.85
CA VAL A 87 -0.24 -3.96 20.44
C VAL A 87 -0.55 -4.78 21.69
N SER A 88 -0.14 -6.05 21.70
CA SER A 88 -0.35 -6.96 22.83
C SER A 88 0.03 -6.29 24.15
N THR A 89 -0.87 -6.30 25.12
CA THR A 89 -0.64 -5.65 26.43
C THR A 89 0.57 -6.29 27.12
N LYS A 90 1.29 -5.50 27.95
CA LYS A 90 2.42 -6.01 28.75
C LYS A 90 2.04 -7.26 29.55
N GLU A 91 0.83 -7.30 30.09
CA GLU A 91 0.29 -8.46 30.83
C GLU A 91 0.25 -9.74 29.97
N ARG A 92 -0.08 -9.63 28.68
CA ARG A 92 -0.10 -10.77 27.76
C ARG A 92 1.31 -11.25 27.39
N PHE A 93 2.28 -10.34 27.34
CA PHE A 93 3.69 -10.72 27.20
C PHE A 93 4.21 -11.45 28.44
N GLU A 94 3.85 -10.97 29.64
CA GLU A 94 4.21 -11.61 30.92
C GLU A 94 3.57 -13.00 31.08
N GLU A 95 2.31 -13.17 30.65
CA GLU A 95 1.64 -14.48 30.69
C GLU A 95 2.30 -15.50 29.74
N ILE A 96 2.68 -15.05 28.52
CA ILE A 96 3.40 -15.90 27.56
C ILE A 96 4.78 -16.27 28.11
N ALA A 97 5.51 -15.30 28.69
CA ALA A 97 6.83 -15.56 29.30
C ALA A 97 6.75 -16.56 30.45
N LYS A 98 5.68 -16.56 31.26
CA LYS A 98 5.44 -17.56 32.31
C LYS A 98 5.05 -18.95 31.80
N LYS A 99 4.37 -19.02 30.64
CA LYS A 99 3.94 -20.32 30.06
C LYS A 99 5.07 -21.06 29.34
N TRP A 100 6.06 -20.32 28.85
CA TRP A 100 7.08 -20.85 27.93
C TRP A 100 8.53 -20.57 28.35
N GLY A 101 8.74 -19.85 29.46
CA GLY A 101 10.03 -19.70 30.14
C GLY A 101 10.09 -20.59 31.37
#